data_AF-A0A0D6L790-F1
#
_entry.id   AF-A0A0D6L790-F1
#
_cell.length_a   1.000
_cell.length_b   1.000
_cell.length_c   1.000
_cell.angle_alpha   90.00
_cell.angle_beta   90.00
_cell.angle_gamma   90.00
#
_symmetry.space_group_name_H-M   'P 1'
#
loop_
_entity.id
_entity.type
_entity.pdbx_description
1 polymer ?
#
loop_
_entity_poly.entity_id
_entity_poly.type
_entity_poly.pdbx_seq_one_letter_code
_entity_poly.pdbx_strand_id
1 'polypeptide(L)'
;MGWLWLYALIQAHTILETWAKRCDDFIFFTDSPMSAEIPHIYWKELHSRDHSWEKIRRIFNHVVDDMEDEYDWYLRADDDAYVIVENLRHFLANYSSKEPHYFGYRWNFFVPHGYADGGVYVLSRPAVEVFNRVMEDPKLCPELHRAEEDQEVGKH
;
A
#
# COMPACT_ATOMS: atom_id res chain seq x y z
N MET A 1 -5.69 12.86 -8.06
CA MET A 1 -5.66 13.00 -6.59
C MET A 1 -5.66 11.60 -5.97
N GLY A 2 -5.10 11.41 -4.77
CA GLY A 2 -4.68 10.07 -4.34
C GLY A 2 -4.49 9.85 -2.84
N TRP A 3 -4.72 8.59 -2.46
CA TRP A 3 -4.90 8.12 -1.08
C TRP A 3 -3.67 7.43 -0.53
N LEU A 4 -3.62 7.37 0.81
CA LEU A 4 -2.49 6.89 1.58
C LEU A 4 -2.92 5.72 2.47
N TRP A 5 -2.30 4.56 2.22
CA TRP A 5 -2.33 3.37 3.06
C TRP A 5 -1.22 3.46 4.09
N LEU A 6 -1.58 3.33 5.37
CA LEU A 6 -0.62 3.34 6.46
C LEU A 6 -0.73 2.03 7.24
N TYR A 7 0.32 1.23 7.25
CA TYR A 7 0.38 0.13 8.20
C TYR A 7 0.87 0.65 9.56
N ALA A 8 -0.02 0.77 10.56
CA ALA A 8 0.33 1.38 11.84
C ALA A 8 -0.17 0.65 13.09
N LEU A 9 0.72 0.60 14.08
CA LEU A 9 0.45 0.03 15.41
C LEU A 9 0.78 1.02 16.54
N ILE A 10 1.72 1.93 16.32
CA ILE A 10 2.25 2.80 17.39
C ILE A 10 2.28 4.28 16.98
N GLN A 11 2.48 4.59 15.69
CA GLN A 11 2.80 5.96 15.26
C GLN A 11 1.66 6.73 14.57
N ALA A 12 0.44 6.16 14.55
CA ALA A 12 -0.72 6.74 13.87
C ALA A 12 -0.99 8.22 14.24
N HIS A 13 -0.91 8.59 15.53
CA HIS A 13 -1.04 9.98 15.98
C HIS A 13 0.01 10.90 15.34
N THR A 14 1.29 10.50 15.33
CA THR A 14 2.38 11.25 14.70
C THR A 14 2.10 11.51 13.22
N ILE A 15 1.60 10.50 12.51
CA ILE A 15 1.36 10.56 11.07
C ILE A 15 0.15 11.46 10.75
N LEU A 16 -0.94 11.32 11.51
CA LEU A 16 -2.12 12.20 11.48
C LEU A 16 -1.74 13.67 11.72
N GLU A 17 -0.94 13.93 12.76
CA GLU A 17 -0.52 15.28 13.13
C GLU A 17 0.48 15.90 12.14
N THR A 18 1.12 15.13 11.26
CA THR A 18 2.20 15.62 10.39
C THR A 18 1.86 15.61 8.90
N TRP A 19 1.77 14.42 8.27
CA TRP A 19 1.79 14.28 6.81
C TRP A 19 0.54 13.66 6.21
N ALA A 20 -0.20 12.79 6.91
CA ALA A 20 -1.48 12.27 6.42
C ALA A 20 -2.52 13.39 6.22
N LYS A 21 -2.53 14.42 7.09
CA LYS A 21 -3.35 15.65 6.92
C LYS A 21 -3.04 16.48 5.66
N ARG A 22 -2.01 16.11 4.88
CA ARG A 22 -1.65 16.74 3.60
C ARG A 22 -2.02 15.88 2.41
N CYS A 23 -2.23 14.57 2.59
CA CYS A 23 -2.89 13.74 1.59
C CYS A 23 -4.32 14.22 1.40
N ASP A 24 -5.01 13.66 0.42
CA ASP A 24 -6.44 13.93 0.26
C ASP A 24 -7.26 13.25 1.39
N ASP A 25 -6.62 12.35 2.16
CA ASP A 25 -7.23 11.15 2.79
C ASP A 25 -6.10 10.33 3.51
N PHE A 26 -6.49 9.33 4.32
CA PHE A 26 -5.68 8.19 4.77
C PHE A 26 -6.59 7.07 5.30
N ILE A 27 -6.13 5.81 5.26
CA ILE A 27 -6.73 4.70 6.03
C ILE A 27 -5.63 3.80 6.63
N PHE A 28 -5.83 3.37 7.88
CA PHE A 28 -4.86 2.56 8.63
C PHE A 28 -5.18 1.07 8.59
N PHE A 29 -4.15 0.25 8.44
CA PHE A 29 -4.23 -1.20 8.59
C PHE A 29 -3.41 -1.63 9.79
N THR A 30 -4.03 -2.44 10.65
CA THR A 30 -3.49 -2.67 11.99
C THR A 30 -3.86 -4.05 12.52
N ASP A 31 -2.96 -4.62 13.33
CA ASP A 31 -3.25 -5.82 14.12
C ASP A 31 -3.48 -5.50 15.62
N SER A 32 -3.72 -4.24 15.98
CA SER A 32 -4.19 -3.84 17.32
C SER A 32 -5.36 -2.86 17.27
N PRO A 33 -6.31 -2.86 18.23
CA PRO A 33 -7.43 -1.93 18.22
C PRO A 33 -6.99 -0.47 18.37
N MET A 34 -7.57 0.43 17.56
CA MET A 34 -7.32 1.88 17.62
C MET A 34 -8.57 2.64 18.12
N SER A 35 -8.47 3.97 18.26
CA SER A 35 -9.65 4.80 18.53
C SER A 35 -10.65 4.71 17.35
N ALA A 36 -11.95 4.67 17.66
CA ALA A 36 -13.02 4.71 16.66
C ALA A 36 -13.07 6.05 15.88
N GLU A 37 -12.34 7.06 16.32
CA GLU A 37 -12.17 8.35 15.64
C GLU A 37 -11.12 8.28 14.51
N ILE A 38 -10.34 7.20 14.42
CA ILE A 38 -9.31 6.99 13.39
C ILE A 38 -9.84 5.97 12.38
N PRO A 39 -9.98 6.32 11.08
CA PRO A 39 -10.22 5.38 9.99
C PRO A 39 -9.20 4.22 9.98
N HIS A 40 -9.62 3.03 10.38
CA HIS A 40 -8.77 1.84 10.43
C HIS A 40 -9.52 0.54 10.20
N ILE A 41 -8.82 -0.46 9.66
CA ILE A 41 -9.26 -1.86 9.60
C ILE A 41 -8.34 -2.70 10.49
N TYR A 42 -8.97 -3.45 11.40
CA TYR A 42 -8.32 -4.25 12.43
C TYR A 42 -8.36 -5.74 12.10
N TRP A 43 -7.19 -6.37 11.92
CA TRP A 43 -7.03 -7.79 11.64
C TRP A 43 -6.35 -8.52 12.81
N LYS A 44 -7.17 -9.10 13.69
CA LYS A 44 -6.73 -9.78 14.92
C LYS A 44 -5.93 -11.06 14.66
N GLU A 45 -6.06 -11.66 13.48
CA GLU A 45 -5.36 -12.89 13.12
C GLU A 45 -3.97 -12.64 12.53
N LEU A 46 -3.63 -11.42 12.14
CA LEU A 46 -2.40 -11.10 11.39
C LEU A 46 -1.31 -10.47 12.26
N HIS A 47 -1.14 -10.90 13.51
CA HIS A 47 -0.22 -10.27 14.47
C HIS A 47 1.30 -10.39 14.15
N SER A 48 1.72 -11.16 13.15
CA SER A 48 3.16 -11.28 12.78
C SER A 48 3.54 -10.48 11.54
N ARG A 49 4.83 -10.16 11.42
CA ARG A 49 5.48 -9.77 10.16
C ARG A 49 5.41 -10.90 9.13
N ASP A 50 5.31 -12.16 9.55
CA ASP A 50 5.18 -13.32 8.65
C ASP A 50 3.87 -13.33 7.83
N HIS A 51 2.91 -12.48 8.21
CA HIS A 51 1.68 -12.23 7.46
C HIS A 51 1.75 -10.97 6.57
N SER A 52 2.90 -10.30 6.40
CA SER A 52 3.00 -9.08 5.57
C SER A 52 2.42 -9.28 4.16
N TRP A 53 2.68 -10.42 3.51
CA TRP A 53 2.10 -10.69 2.19
C TRP A 53 0.57 -10.88 2.23
N GLU A 54 0.05 -11.53 3.27
CA GLU A 54 -1.39 -11.70 3.47
C GLU A 54 -2.09 -10.37 3.77
N LYS A 55 -1.46 -9.52 4.60
CA LYS A 55 -1.90 -8.13 4.86
C LYS A 55 -2.00 -7.34 3.57
N ILE A 56 -0.96 -7.38 2.72
CA ILE A 56 -0.95 -6.66 1.44
C ILE A 56 -2.04 -7.18 0.49
N ARG A 57 -2.22 -8.50 0.33
CA ARG A 57 -3.31 -9.03 -0.52
C ARG A 57 -4.68 -8.54 -0.05
N ARG A 58 -4.98 -8.63 1.24
CA ARG A 58 -6.23 -8.11 1.82
C ARG A 58 -6.38 -6.59 1.67
N ILE A 59 -5.29 -5.83 1.69
CA ILE A 59 -5.29 -4.40 1.35
C ILE A 59 -5.71 -4.22 -0.12
N PHE A 60 -5.07 -4.92 -1.07
CA PHE A 60 -5.40 -4.83 -2.51
C PHE A 60 -6.86 -5.17 -2.80
N ASN A 61 -7.39 -6.25 -2.22
CA ASN A 61 -8.80 -6.60 -2.31
C ASN A 61 -9.70 -5.46 -1.80
N HIS A 62 -9.44 -4.92 -0.62
CA HIS A 62 -10.25 -3.81 -0.08
C HIS A 62 -10.12 -2.51 -0.89
N VAL A 63 -8.95 -2.21 -1.48
CA VAL A 63 -8.83 -1.07 -2.41
C VAL A 63 -9.79 -1.24 -3.59
N VAL A 64 -9.90 -2.46 -4.12
CA VAL A 64 -10.72 -2.75 -5.30
C VAL A 64 -12.21 -2.83 -4.96
N ASP A 65 -12.58 -3.64 -3.96
CA ASP A 65 -13.98 -3.88 -3.59
C ASP A 65 -14.69 -2.62 -3.06
N ASP A 66 -13.98 -1.77 -2.28
CA ASP A 66 -14.59 -0.64 -1.55
C ASP A 66 -14.12 0.75 -2.02
N MET A 67 -13.02 0.89 -2.78
CA MET A 67 -12.37 2.20 -3.06
C MET A 67 -11.87 2.42 -4.50
N GLU A 68 -12.08 1.49 -5.45
CA GLU A 68 -11.42 1.53 -6.76
C GLU A 68 -11.77 2.79 -7.54
N ASP A 69 -13.06 3.12 -7.56
CA ASP A 69 -13.59 4.09 -8.51
C ASP A 69 -13.37 5.54 -8.09
N GLU A 70 -12.90 5.77 -6.86
CA GLU A 70 -12.82 7.10 -6.27
C GLU A 70 -11.51 7.83 -6.62
N TYR A 71 -10.38 7.13 -6.77
CA TYR A 71 -9.04 7.77 -6.72
C TYR A 71 -8.09 7.42 -7.89
N ASP A 72 -7.16 8.34 -8.21
CA ASP A 72 -6.18 8.17 -9.30
C ASP A 72 -4.94 7.37 -8.88
N TRP A 73 -4.52 7.55 -7.62
CA TRP A 73 -3.24 7.10 -7.09
C TRP A 73 -3.39 6.60 -5.65
N TYR A 74 -2.58 5.60 -5.29
CA TYR A 74 -2.59 4.90 -4.01
C TYR A 74 -1.14 4.73 -3.52
N LEU A 75 -0.83 5.28 -2.36
CA LEU A 75 0.50 5.30 -1.73
C LEU A 75 0.50 4.33 -0.54
N ARG A 76 1.30 3.24 -0.55
CA ARG A 76 1.58 2.44 0.65
C ARG A 76 2.77 3.03 1.39
N ALA A 77 2.64 3.12 2.70
CA ALA A 77 3.74 3.38 3.61
C ALA A 77 3.57 2.62 4.95
N ASP A 78 4.69 2.36 5.63
CA ASP A 78 4.72 1.84 7.00
C ASP A 78 4.76 2.97 8.05
N ASP A 79 4.49 2.70 9.33
CA ASP A 79 4.31 3.75 10.34
C ASP A 79 5.59 4.49 10.79
N ASP A 80 6.77 4.05 10.36
CA ASP A 80 8.05 4.77 10.50
C ASP A 80 8.40 5.64 9.28
N ALA A 81 7.55 5.67 8.24
CA ALA A 81 7.74 6.48 7.05
C ALA A 81 7.30 7.95 7.22
N TYR A 82 7.91 8.83 6.41
CA TYR A 82 7.50 10.24 6.29
C TYR A 82 7.53 10.69 4.82
N VAL A 83 6.38 11.10 4.29
CA VAL A 83 6.26 11.53 2.88
C VAL A 83 5.97 13.02 2.77
N ILE A 84 6.77 13.73 1.97
CA ILE A 84 6.50 15.12 1.57
C ILE A 84 5.47 15.09 0.44
N VAL A 85 4.20 15.12 0.81
CA VAL A 85 3.06 14.92 -0.11
C VAL A 85 3.04 15.93 -1.27
N GLU A 86 3.51 17.17 -1.05
CA GLU A 86 3.67 18.17 -2.10
C GLU A 86 4.69 17.74 -3.18
N ASN A 87 5.83 17.17 -2.77
CA ASN A 87 6.83 16.66 -3.70
C ASN A 87 6.30 15.45 -4.46
N LEU A 88 5.53 14.58 -3.80
CA LEU A 88 4.90 13.44 -4.44
C LEU A 88 3.84 13.88 -5.46
N ARG A 89 2.93 14.80 -5.11
CA ARG A 89 1.95 15.36 -6.07
C ARG A 89 2.65 16.01 -7.26
N HIS A 90 3.76 16.74 -7.03
CA HIS A 90 4.55 17.34 -8.11
C HIS A 90 5.22 16.30 -9.03
N PHE A 91 5.72 15.19 -8.47
CA PHE A 91 6.25 14.06 -9.25
C PHE A 91 5.15 13.39 -10.09
N LEU A 92 4.03 13.01 -9.45
CA LEU A 92 2.92 12.29 -10.10
C LEU A 92 2.22 13.11 -11.19
N ALA A 93 2.24 14.44 -11.12
CA ALA A 93 1.69 15.34 -12.14
C ALA A 93 2.35 15.20 -13.53
N ASN A 94 3.47 14.49 -13.65
CA ASN A 94 4.14 14.20 -14.93
C ASN A 94 3.67 12.89 -15.59
N TYR A 95 2.75 12.15 -14.95
CA TYR A 95 2.32 10.81 -15.34
C TYR A 95 0.80 10.73 -15.52
N SER A 96 0.34 9.79 -16.35
CA SER A 96 -1.08 9.53 -16.57
C SER A 96 -1.59 8.55 -15.51
N SER A 97 -2.57 8.95 -14.70
CA SER A 97 -3.24 8.03 -13.76
C SER A 97 -4.00 6.89 -14.44
N LYS A 98 -4.19 6.98 -15.77
CA LYS A 98 -4.87 5.99 -16.61
C LYS A 98 -3.93 4.95 -17.22
N GLU A 99 -2.63 5.06 -16.96
CA GLU A 99 -1.62 4.08 -17.37
C GLU A 99 -1.10 3.35 -16.13
N PRO A 100 -0.77 2.05 -16.20
CA PRO A 100 -0.27 1.30 -15.06
C PRO A 100 1.13 1.77 -14.66
N HIS A 101 1.22 2.32 -13.46
CA HIS A 101 2.42 2.88 -12.86
C HIS A 101 2.63 2.33 -11.45
N TYR A 102 3.85 1.84 -11.19
CA TYR A 102 4.34 1.38 -9.89
C TYR A 102 5.68 2.09 -9.63
N PHE A 103 5.73 2.90 -8.57
CA PHE A 103 6.87 3.75 -8.23
C PHE A 103 7.33 3.53 -6.79
N GLY A 104 8.62 3.65 -6.56
CA GLY A 104 9.23 3.57 -5.23
C GLY A 104 10.75 3.42 -5.36
N TYR A 105 11.45 3.18 -4.25
CA TYR A 105 12.89 2.91 -4.31
C TYR A 105 13.13 1.49 -4.84
N ARG A 106 13.67 1.34 -6.05
CA ARG A 106 13.72 0.05 -6.74
C ARG A 106 14.98 -0.76 -6.42
N TRP A 107 14.78 -1.88 -5.73
CA TRP A 107 15.78 -2.95 -5.58
C TRP A 107 15.72 -3.96 -6.73
N ASN A 108 16.78 -4.73 -6.94
CA ASN A 108 16.88 -5.72 -8.04
C ASN A 108 17.69 -6.99 -7.70
N PHE A 109 18.03 -7.25 -6.44
CA PHE A 109 18.86 -8.39 -6.03
C PHE A 109 18.09 -9.68 -5.72
N PHE A 110 16.78 -9.61 -5.43
CA PHE A 110 15.94 -10.81 -5.19
C PHE A 110 14.91 -11.09 -6.28
N VAL A 111 14.53 -10.09 -7.07
CA VAL A 111 13.52 -10.20 -8.13
C VAL A 111 14.15 -9.77 -9.46
N PRO A 112 14.09 -10.57 -10.55
CA PRO A 112 14.77 -10.27 -11.82
C PRO A 112 14.33 -8.96 -12.49
N HIS A 113 13.06 -8.57 -12.33
CA HIS A 113 12.52 -7.30 -12.81
C HIS A 113 12.58 -6.19 -11.75
N GLY A 114 13.13 -6.49 -10.57
CA GLY A 114 13.16 -5.60 -9.42
C GLY A 114 11.80 -5.40 -8.74
N TYR A 115 11.84 -4.72 -7.61
CA TYR A 115 10.68 -4.45 -6.76
C TYR A 115 10.87 -3.11 -6.05
N ALA A 116 9.79 -2.44 -5.62
CA ALA A 116 9.92 -1.26 -4.78
C ALA A 116 10.09 -1.66 -3.31
N ASP A 117 10.99 -0.99 -2.60
CA ASP A 117 11.22 -1.14 -1.16
C ASP A 117 9.90 -1.10 -0.37
N GLY A 118 9.75 -2.00 0.61
CA GLY A 118 8.53 -2.14 1.38
C GLY A 118 8.08 -0.85 2.08
N GLY A 119 9.01 -0.04 2.58
CA GLY A 119 8.69 1.08 3.45
C GLY A 119 7.81 2.16 2.80
N VAL A 120 7.98 2.41 1.48
CA VAL A 120 7.13 3.34 0.72
C VAL A 120 7.05 3.00 -0.79
N TYR A 121 5.86 2.80 -1.33
CA TYR A 121 5.61 2.73 -2.78
C TYR A 121 4.26 3.35 -3.22
N VAL A 122 4.14 3.70 -4.50
CA VAL A 122 2.98 4.37 -5.10
C VAL A 122 2.50 3.62 -6.33
N LEU A 123 1.18 3.53 -6.49
CA LEU A 123 0.47 2.85 -7.56
C LEU A 123 -0.56 3.78 -8.19
N SER A 124 -0.70 3.76 -9.51
CA SER A 124 -1.89 4.27 -10.21
C SER A 124 -3.07 3.29 -10.07
N ARG A 125 -4.32 3.73 -10.19
CA ARG A 125 -5.49 2.82 -10.21
C ARG A 125 -5.33 1.60 -11.13
N PRO A 126 -4.90 1.70 -12.41
CA PRO A 126 -4.74 0.52 -13.28
C PRO A 126 -3.62 -0.43 -12.87
N ALA A 127 -2.71 0.00 -12.00
CA ALA A 127 -1.72 -0.91 -11.40
C ALA A 127 -2.34 -1.68 -10.22
N VAL A 128 -3.18 -1.04 -9.40
CA VAL A 128 -3.96 -1.69 -8.34
C VAL A 128 -4.90 -2.75 -8.93
N GLU A 129 -5.64 -2.41 -9.99
CA GLU A 129 -6.51 -3.33 -10.74
C GLU A 129 -5.76 -4.60 -11.22
N VAL A 130 -4.54 -4.41 -11.77
CA VAL A 130 -3.71 -5.51 -12.27
C VAL A 130 -3.16 -6.34 -11.11
N PHE A 131 -2.63 -5.72 -10.06
CA PHE A 131 -2.11 -6.44 -8.90
C PHE A 131 -3.19 -7.25 -8.20
N ASN A 132 -4.38 -6.69 -7.96
CA ASN A 132 -5.48 -7.43 -7.34
C ASN A 132 -5.88 -8.64 -8.20
N ARG A 133 -6.08 -8.46 -9.50
CA ARG A 133 -6.44 -9.54 -10.44
C ARG A 133 -5.38 -10.66 -10.51
N VAL A 134 -4.11 -10.33 -10.34
CA VAL A 134 -3.03 -11.34 -10.25
C VAL A 134 -3.03 -12.02 -8.89
N MET A 135 -3.29 -11.29 -7.79
CA MET A 135 -3.45 -11.82 -6.43
C MET A 135 -4.70 -12.71 -6.26
N GLU A 136 -5.71 -12.58 -7.12
CA GLU A 136 -6.92 -13.40 -7.10
C GLU A 136 -6.79 -14.75 -7.84
N ASP A 137 -5.95 -14.89 -8.87
CA ASP A 137 -5.74 -16.18 -9.55
C ASP A 137 -4.71 -17.04 -8.80
N PRO A 138 -5.08 -18.16 -8.14
CA PRO A 138 -4.15 -18.97 -7.37
C PRO A 138 -3.07 -19.68 -8.22
N LYS A 139 -3.17 -19.64 -9.55
CA LYS A 139 -2.12 -20.13 -10.47
C LYS A 139 -1.04 -19.08 -10.73
N LEU A 140 -1.39 -17.80 -10.64
CA LEU A 140 -0.45 -16.69 -10.79
C LEU A 140 0.13 -16.32 -9.43
N CYS A 141 -0.73 -16.19 -8.42
CA CYS A 141 -0.38 -15.83 -7.05
C CYS A 141 -0.95 -16.86 -6.05
N PRO A 142 -0.28 -18.02 -5.87
CA PRO A 142 -0.69 -18.99 -4.85
C PRO A 142 -0.66 -18.37 -3.44
N GLU A 143 -1.50 -18.89 -2.54
CA GLU A 143 -1.47 -18.48 -1.13
C GLU A 143 -0.17 -18.96 -0.47
N LEU A 144 0.58 -18.01 0.10
CA LEU A 144 1.88 -18.23 0.72
C LEU A 144 2.01 -17.29 1.92
N HIS A 145 2.44 -17.80 3.08
CA HIS A 145 2.83 -16.96 4.21
C HIS A 145 4.27 -16.49 4.01
N ARG A 146 4.47 -15.17 3.86
CA ARG A 146 5.79 -14.53 3.71
C ARG A 146 5.83 -13.16 4.39
N ALA A 147 7.02 -12.87 4.92
CA ALA A 147 7.35 -11.61 5.56
C ALA A 147 8.01 -10.59 4.60
N GLU A 148 8.17 -10.94 3.32
CA GLU A 148 8.79 -10.09 2.29
C GLU A 148 7.73 -9.74 1.24
N GLU A 149 6.76 -8.92 1.63
CA GLU A 149 5.64 -8.54 0.78
C GLU A 149 6.08 -7.70 -0.43
N ASP A 150 7.14 -6.91 -0.24
CA ASP A 150 7.81 -6.11 -1.27
C ASP A 150 8.32 -6.97 -2.44
N GLN A 151 8.96 -8.11 -2.12
CA GLN A 151 9.43 -9.09 -3.09
C GLN A 151 8.30 -9.84 -3.79
N GLU A 152 7.17 -10.09 -3.12
CA GLU A 152 6.02 -10.74 -3.75
C GLU A 152 5.26 -9.78 -4.68
N VAL A 153 5.06 -8.51 -4.30
CA VAL A 153 4.52 -7.48 -5.22
C VAL A 153 5.37 -7.40 -6.49
N GLY A 154 6.70 -7.34 -6.37
CA GLY A 154 7.58 -7.22 -7.55
C GLY A 154 7.65 -8.43 -8.48
N LYS A 155 7.12 -9.60 -8.10
CA LYS A 155 7.06 -10.80 -8.96
C LYS A 155 5.89 -10.79 -9.95
N HIS A 156 4.93 -9.89 -9.77
CA HIS A 156 3.61 -9.92 -10.40
C HIS A 156 3.40 -8.73 -11.36
#